data_AF-A0A8S4A6A7-F1
#
_entry.id   AF-A0A8S4A6A7-F1
#
_cell.length_a   1.000
_cell.length_b   1.000
_cell.length_c   1.000
_cell.angle_alpha   90.00
_cell.angle_beta   90.00
_cell.angle_gamma   90.00
#
_symmetry.space_group_name_H-M   'P 1'
#
loop_
_entity.id
_entity.type
_entity.pdbx_description
1 polymer ?
#
loop_
_entity_poly.entity_id
_entity_poly.type
_entity_poly.pdbx_seq_one_letter_code
_entity_poly.pdbx_strand_id
1 'polypeptide(L)'
;MSIVKLSGQLRLVASTLLHRQRKISPPVQICRNAGSAVYRDAAYKEPATVHYMGEVLSFIMWYWILYHCWYEFDHLVPPHQYPDPSKFTDEELGIPADEED
;
A
#
# COMPACT_ATOMS: atom_id res chain seq x y z
N MET A 1 -25.48 -63.74 6.55
CA MET A 1 -26.09 -62.41 6.67
C MET A 1 -25.73 -61.88 8.05
N SER A 2 -24.57 -61.22 8.16
CA SER A 2 -24.46 -59.77 8.37
C SER A 2 -24.98 -59.38 9.76
N ILE A 3 -24.12 -59.07 10.74
CA ILE A 3 -24.15 -57.73 11.40
C ILE A 3 -22.83 -57.38 12.15
N VAL A 4 -21.89 -58.31 12.39
CA VAL A 4 -20.78 -58.07 13.34
C VAL A 4 -19.52 -57.44 12.74
N LYS A 5 -19.38 -57.34 11.40
CA LYS A 5 -18.16 -56.80 10.76
C LYS A 5 -18.08 -55.26 10.66
N LEU A 6 -19.09 -54.52 11.14
CA LEU A 6 -19.19 -53.07 10.94
C LEU A 6 -18.56 -52.21 12.06
N SER A 7 -18.06 -52.79 13.15
CA SER A 7 -17.51 -52.03 14.28
C SER A 7 -15.99 -51.80 14.22
N GLY A 8 -15.26 -52.57 13.40
CA GLY A 8 -13.80 -52.50 13.29
C GLY A 8 -13.27 -51.38 12.37
N GLN A 9 -14.06 -50.99 11.36
CA GLN A 9 -13.65 -49.97 10.38
C GLN A 9 -13.92 -48.53 10.86
N LEU A 10 -14.80 -48.35 11.86
CA LEU A 10 -15.19 -47.04 12.38
C LEU A 10 -14.13 -46.39 13.29
N ARG A 11 -13.11 -47.12 13.76
CA ARG A 11 -12.07 -46.56 14.63
C ARG A 11 -10.86 -45.99 13.86
N LEU A 12 -10.61 -46.45 12.64
CA LEU A 12 -9.47 -45.98 11.81
C LEU A 12 -9.78 -44.68 11.04
N VAL A 13 -11.03 -44.44 10.68
CA VAL A 13 -11.44 -43.17 10.01
C VAL A 13 -11.52 -42.00 11.01
N ALA A 14 -11.64 -42.30 12.31
CA ALA A 14 -11.70 -41.28 13.35
C ALA A 14 -10.33 -40.61 13.64
N SER A 15 -9.21 -41.30 13.39
CA SER A 15 -7.87 -40.73 13.65
C SER A 15 -7.38 -39.81 12.53
N THR A 16 -7.85 -39.98 11.29
CA THR A 16 -7.55 -39.05 10.19
C THR A 16 -8.34 -37.75 10.27
N LEU A 17 -9.52 -37.78 10.91
CA LEU A 17 -10.33 -36.57 11.20
C LEU A 17 -9.82 -35.76 12.41
N LEU A 18 -8.77 -36.23 13.09
CA LEU A 18 -8.09 -35.52 14.17
C LEU A 18 -6.82 -34.79 13.73
N HIS A 19 -6.65 -34.51 12.43
CA HIS A 19 -5.79 -33.41 11.97
C HIS A 19 -6.43 -32.03 12.25
N ARG A 20 -7.07 -31.90 13.43
CA ARG A 20 -7.54 -30.64 13.98
C ARG A 20 -6.30 -29.77 14.17
N GLN A 21 -6.01 -29.00 13.14
CA GLN A 21 -5.08 -27.88 13.12
C GLN A 21 -5.37 -27.07 14.39
N ARG A 22 -4.60 -27.31 15.45
CA ARG A 22 -4.54 -26.38 16.56
C ARG A 22 -3.94 -25.13 15.92
N LYS A 23 -4.81 -24.21 15.49
CA LYS A 23 -4.44 -22.80 15.46
C LYS A 23 -4.01 -22.52 16.89
N ILE A 24 -2.71 -22.60 17.13
CA ILE A 24 -2.09 -22.13 18.35
C ILE A 24 -2.39 -20.63 18.27
N SER A 25 -3.50 -20.23 18.91
CA SER A 25 -3.77 -18.83 19.10
C SER A 25 -2.50 -18.26 19.73
N PRO A 26 -1.93 -17.17 19.18
CA PRO A 26 -0.79 -16.54 19.85
C PRO A 26 -1.18 -16.31 21.30
N PRO A 27 -0.26 -16.52 22.26
CA PRO A 27 -0.57 -16.31 23.66
C PRO A 27 -1.23 -14.93 23.80
N VAL A 28 -2.46 -14.90 24.32
CA VAL A 28 -3.18 -13.65 24.57
C VAL A 28 -2.31 -12.88 25.55
N GLN A 29 -1.54 -11.92 25.04
CA GLN A 29 -0.66 -11.14 25.87
C GLN A 29 -1.53 -10.33 26.82
N ILE A 30 -1.26 -10.46 28.12
CA ILE A 30 -1.93 -9.67 29.16
C ILE A 30 -1.74 -8.20 28.80
N CYS A 31 -2.83 -7.51 28.47
CA CYS A 31 -2.84 -6.08 28.16
C CYS A 31 -2.37 -5.30 29.38
N ARG A 32 -1.08 -5.01 29.46
CA ARG A 32 -0.53 -4.00 30.33
C ARG A 32 -0.54 -2.69 29.53
N ASN A 33 -0.76 -1.55 30.18
CA ASN A 33 -0.62 -0.21 29.58
C ASN A 33 0.86 0.13 29.28
N ALA A 34 1.65 -0.86 28.86
CA ALA A 34 3.06 -0.77 28.51
C ALA A 34 3.23 -1.59 27.23
N GLY A 35 3.96 -1.03 26.26
CA GLY A 35 4.12 -1.59 24.92
C GLY A 35 4.44 -3.09 24.91
N SER A 36 3.80 -3.82 24.01
CA SER A 36 4.00 -5.25 23.84
C SER A 36 5.29 -5.52 23.05
N ALA A 37 6.37 -5.84 23.76
CA ALA A 37 7.58 -6.34 23.14
C ALA A 37 7.40 -7.82 22.79
N VAL A 38 7.44 -8.15 21.50
CA VAL A 38 7.38 -9.52 20.97
C VAL A 38 8.73 -9.86 20.34
N TYR A 39 9.31 -11.03 20.65
CA TYR A 39 10.59 -11.49 20.09
C TYR A 39 10.39 -12.70 19.19
N ARG A 40 10.84 -12.62 17.93
CA ARG A 40 10.77 -13.69 16.91
C ARG A 40 9.36 -14.29 16.71
N ASP A 41 8.33 -13.53 17.03
CA ASP A 41 6.94 -13.88 16.82
C ASP A 41 6.25 -12.72 16.08
N ALA A 42 5.02 -12.92 15.62
CA ALA A 42 4.28 -11.95 14.81
C ALA A 42 4.20 -10.61 15.54
N ALA A 43 4.34 -9.52 14.77
CA ALA A 43 4.21 -8.16 15.30
C ALA A 43 2.88 -8.03 16.06
N TYR A 44 2.92 -7.29 17.16
CA TYR A 44 1.72 -7.00 17.93
C TYR A 44 0.66 -6.38 17.02
N LYS A 45 -0.58 -6.87 17.14
CA LYS A 45 -1.70 -6.28 16.43
C LYS A 45 -1.97 -4.91 17.03
N GLU A 46 -1.59 -3.86 16.31
CA GLU A 46 -1.92 -2.50 16.67
C GLU A 46 -3.43 -2.33 16.88
N PRO A 47 -3.86 -1.44 17.80
CA PRO A 47 -5.27 -1.15 17.96
C PRO A 47 -5.83 -0.64 16.63
N ALA A 48 -7.04 -1.09 16.27
CA ALA A 48 -7.66 -0.75 14.99
C ALA A 48 -7.78 0.77 14.77
N THR A 49 -7.85 1.55 15.85
CA THR A 49 -7.83 3.01 15.82
C THR A 49 -6.59 3.59 15.15
N VAL A 50 -5.40 3.07 15.44
CA VAL A 50 -4.14 3.57 14.85
C VAL A 50 -4.11 3.29 13.35
N HIS A 51 -4.57 2.10 12.95
CA HIS A 51 -4.69 1.74 11.54
C HIS A 51 -5.64 2.66 10.78
N TYR A 52 -6.86 2.84 11.29
CA TYR A 52 -7.85 3.72 10.65
C TYR A 52 -7.41 5.19 10.63
N MET A 53 -6.74 5.66 11.68
CA MET A 53 -6.18 7.02 11.71
C MET A 53 -5.09 7.18 10.64
N GLY A 54 -4.23 6.17 10.46
CA GLY A 54 -3.23 6.16 9.39
C GLY A 54 -3.86 6.22 8.00
N GLU A 55 -4.91 5.42 7.76
CA GLU A 55 -5.65 5.43 6.50
C GLU A 55 -6.34 6.78 6.24
N VAL A 56 -6.99 7.37 7.25
CA VAL A 56 -7.65 8.68 7.13
C VAL A 56 -6.64 9.78 6.82
N LEU A 57 -5.48 9.78 7.48
CA LEU A 57 -4.41 10.75 7.19
C LEU A 57 -3.86 10.59 5.78
N SER A 58 -3.64 9.34 5.34
CA SER A 58 -3.22 9.06 3.96
C SER A 58 -4.25 9.55 2.95
N PHE A 59 -5.54 9.30 3.21
CA PHE A 59 -6.64 9.76 2.38
C PHE A 59 -6.71 11.30 2.32
N ILE A 60 -6.61 11.99 3.45
CA ILE A 60 -6.63 13.46 3.50
C ILE A 60 -5.46 14.05 2.70
N MET A 61 -4.25 13.50 2.86
CA MET A 61 -3.07 13.95 2.11
C MET A 61 -3.30 13.84 0.60
N TRP A 62 -3.76 12.69 0.12
CA TRP A 62 -4.00 12.48 -1.31
C TRP A 62 -5.19 13.27 -1.84
N TYR A 63 -6.27 13.38 -1.07
CA TYR A 63 -7.41 14.22 -1.39
C TYR A 63 -6.98 15.68 -1.59
N TRP A 64 -6.15 16.21 -0.68
CA TRP A 64 -5.64 17.57 -0.77
C TRP A 64 -4.85 17.80 -2.06
N ILE A 65 -3.92 16.90 -2.39
CA ILE A 65 -3.12 16.99 -3.62
C ILE A 65 -4.04 16.98 -4.84
N LEU A 66 -4.97 16.02 -4.93
CA LEU A 66 -5.86 15.90 -6.09
C LEU A 66 -6.82 17.10 -6.22
N TYR A 67 -7.32 17.61 -5.10
CA TYR A 67 -8.14 18.81 -5.06
C TYR A 67 -7.36 20.01 -5.64
N HIS A 68 -6.15 20.29 -5.16
CA HIS A 68 -5.34 21.40 -5.67
C HIS A 68 -4.89 21.20 -7.12
N CYS A 69 -4.59 19.97 -7.53
CA CYS A 69 -4.29 19.67 -8.93
C CYS A 69 -5.46 20.00 -9.88
N TRP A 70 -6.72 19.83 -9.42
CA TRP A 70 -7.90 20.12 -10.25
C TRP A 70 -8.30 21.60 -10.24
N TYR A 71 -8.34 22.22 -9.05
CA TYR A 71 -8.83 23.59 -8.90
C TYR A 71 -7.75 24.67 -9.14
N GLU A 72 -6.48 24.36 -8.88
CA GLU A 72 -5.36 25.31 -8.95
C GLU A 72 -4.24 24.80 -9.88
N PHE A 73 -4.62 24.34 -11.08
CA PHE A 73 -3.68 23.80 -12.07
C PHE A 73 -2.67 24.82 -12.61
N ASP A 74 -2.96 26.12 -12.48
CA ASP A 74 -2.10 27.22 -12.95
C ASP A 74 -0.71 27.25 -12.28
N HIS A 75 -0.59 26.69 -11.07
CA HIS A 75 0.71 26.55 -10.41
C HIS A 75 1.55 25.38 -10.95
N LEU A 76 0.90 24.40 -11.58
CA LEU A 76 1.56 23.20 -12.12
C LEU A 76 1.97 23.39 -13.58
N VAL A 77 1.17 24.10 -14.35
CA VAL A 77 1.48 24.42 -15.75
C VAL A 77 1.66 25.93 -15.88
N PRO A 78 2.87 26.39 -16.26
CA PRO A 78 3.08 27.80 -16.50
C PRO A 78 2.11 28.29 -17.58
N PRO A 79 1.36 29.38 -17.35
CA PRO A 79 0.45 29.93 -18.36
C PRO A 79 1.20 30.52 -19.56
N HIS A 80 2.51 30.75 -19.42
CA HIS A 80 3.34 31.26 -20.50
C HIS A 80 3.69 30.14 -21.49
N GLN A 81 3.40 30.38 -22.77
CA GLN A 81 3.92 29.55 -23.85
C GLN A 81 5.43 29.77 -23.92
N TYR A 82 6.21 28.69 -23.87
CA TYR A 82 7.63 28.78 -24.15
C TYR A 82 7.82 29.21 -25.62
N PRO A 83 8.54 30.31 -25.89
CA PRO A 83 8.84 30.69 -27.27
C PRO A 83 9.73 29.63 -27.90
N ASP A 84 9.41 29.27 -29.14
CA ASP A 84 10.22 28.33 -29.92
C ASP A 84 11.54 29.01 -30.30
N PRO A 85 12.70 28.48 -29.86
CA PRO A 85 13.99 29.12 -30.08
C PRO A 85 14.38 29.20 -31.57
N SER A 86 13.77 28.40 -32.44
CA SER A 86 14.04 28.44 -33.89
C SER A 86 13.34 29.59 -34.62
N LYS A 87 12.41 30.28 -33.95
CA LYS A 87 11.65 31.40 -34.55
C LYS A 87 12.30 32.75 -34.33
N PHE A 88 13.36 32.83 -33.52
CA PHE A 88 14.15 34.05 -33.38
C PHE A 88 14.89 34.31 -34.69
N THR A 89 14.78 35.52 -35.22
CA THR A 89 15.49 35.89 -36.43
C THR A 89 16.96 36.17 -36.12
N ASP A 90 17.85 35.86 -37.06
CA ASP A 90 19.30 36.07 -36.90
C ASP A 90 19.65 37.55 -36.60
N GLU A 91 18.81 38.48 -37.07
CA GLU A 91 18.91 39.92 -36.77
C GLU A 91 18.65 40.28 -35.30
N GLU A 92 17.68 39.62 -34.65
CA GLU A 92 17.43 39.81 -33.20
C GLU A 92 18.48 39.10 -32.34
N LEU A 93 19.02 38.00 -32.86
CA LEU A 93 20.04 37.19 -32.17
C LEU A 93 21.46 37.74 -32.36
N GLY A 94 21.62 38.77 -33.20
CA GLY A 94 22.90 39.42 -33.49
C GLY A 94 23.90 38.49 -34.17
N ILE A 95 23.42 37.46 -34.87
CA ILE A 95 24.25 36.56 -35.64
C ILE A 95 24.59 37.30 -36.93
N PRO A 96 25.86 37.73 -37.13
CA PRO A 96 26.24 38.33 -38.39
C PRO A 96 26.02 37.32 -39.52
N ALA A 97 25.53 37.77 -40.67
CA ALA A 97 25.54 36.93 -41.86
C ALA A 97 27.00 36.55 -42.14
N ASP A 98 27.26 35.25 -42.31
CA ASP A 98 28.57 34.77 -42.73
C ASP A 98 28.80 35.24 -44.18
N GLU A 99 29.35 36.44 -44.34
CA GLU A 99 29.97 36.88 -45.59
C GLU A 99 31.25 36.04 -45.78
N GLU A 100 31.12 34.85 -46.38
CA GLU A 100 32.23 34.11 -46.98
C GLU A 100 32.61 34.75 -48.34
N ASP A 101 33.92 34.86 -48.57
CA ASP A 101 34.66 35.41 -49.73
C ASP A 101 34.04 35.21 -51.14
#